data_AF-A0A391NUY3-F1
#
_entry.id   AF-A0A391NUY3-F1
#
_cell.length_a   1.000
_cell.length_b   1.000
_cell.length_c   1.000
_cell.angle_alpha   90.00
_cell.angle_beta   90.00
_cell.angle_gamma   90.00
#
_symmetry.space_group_name_H-M   'P 1'
#
loop_
_entity.id
_entity.type
_entity.pdbx_description
1 polymer ?
#
loop_
_entity_poly.entity_id
_entity_poly.type
_entity_poly.pdbx_seq_one_letter_code
_entity_poly.pdbx_strand_id
1 'polypeptide(L)'
;EVKNAKIALLTVAFEPPKLKTKYSLEIDSPEKYKELYAAEQEYFIEQVEMVKKSGANVVFCQWGFDDEANHLLMKAGIPAVRWVSATDLEAIAIATGGSIVGRFEDLSPEKLGSCGVIREVSTGTMADRHIEVLDCPHSQ
;
A
#
# COMPACT_ATOMS: atom_id res chain seq x y z
N GLU A 1 -4.18 -6.22 14.92
CA GLU A 1 -3.68 -4.90 15.38
C GLU A 1 -2.20 -4.77 15.06
N VAL A 2 -1.74 -3.56 14.78
CA VAL A 2 -0.33 -3.20 14.56
C VAL A 2 0.07 -2.20 15.63
N LYS A 3 1.15 -2.48 16.37
CA LYS A 3 1.69 -1.59 17.42
C LYS A 3 2.94 -0.88 16.91
N ASN A 4 3.21 0.33 17.40
CA ASN A 4 4.29 1.19 16.92
C ASN A 4 4.26 1.28 15.39
N ALA A 5 3.12 1.68 14.86
CA ALA A 5 2.85 1.67 13.44
C ALA A 5 3.71 2.73 12.73
N LYS A 6 4.38 2.29 11.66
CA LYS A 6 5.09 3.09 10.68
C LYS A 6 4.35 2.96 9.36
N ILE A 7 3.66 4.02 8.97
CA ILE A 7 2.60 4.00 7.97
C ILE A 7 3.13 4.53 6.65
N ALA A 8 3.05 3.72 5.60
CA ALA A 8 3.21 4.20 4.23
C ALA A 8 1.85 4.68 3.70
N LEU A 9 1.78 5.95 3.30
CA LEU A 9 0.58 6.58 2.73
C LEU A 9 0.76 6.74 1.24
N LEU A 10 0.03 5.96 0.43
CA LEU A 10 0.28 5.83 -1.00
C LEU A 10 -0.90 6.30 -1.84
N THR A 11 -0.63 7.19 -2.80
CA THR A 11 -1.55 7.51 -3.90
C THR A 11 -1.23 6.71 -5.17
N VAL A 12 -0.16 5.91 -5.14
CA VAL A 12 0.20 4.93 -6.18
C VAL A 12 -0.41 3.57 -5.84
N ALA A 13 -0.88 2.85 -6.87
CA ALA A 13 -1.38 1.49 -6.75
C ALA A 13 -0.25 0.47 -6.96
N PHE A 14 -0.32 -0.69 -6.31
CA PHE A 14 0.49 -1.83 -6.69
C PHE A 14 -0.11 -2.42 -7.98
N GLU A 15 0.34 -1.92 -9.13
CA GLU A 15 -0.07 -2.39 -10.46
C GLU A 15 1.14 -2.36 -11.39
N PRO A 16 1.26 -3.31 -12.34
CA PRO A 16 2.25 -3.24 -13.39
C PRO A 16 2.11 -1.92 -14.18
N PRO A 17 3.23 -1.34 -14.65
CA PRO A 17 3.19 -0.05 -15.34
C PRO A 17 2.39 -0.16 -16.64
N LYS A 18 1.33 0.63 -16.74
CA LYS A 18 0.53 0.73 -17.96
C LYS A 18 1.32 1.46 -19.04
N LEU A 19 1.40 0.88 -20.24
CA LEU A 19 2.02 1.52 -21.40
C LEU A 19 1.29 2.83 -21.72
N LYS A 20 1.98 3.97 -21.62
CA LYS A 20 1.41 5.32 -21.85
C LYS A 20 1.13 5.61 -23.33
N THR A 21 1.74 4.85 -24.22
CA THR A 21 1.67 5.01 -25.67
C THR A 21 0.80 3.91 -26.29
N LYS A 22 0.19 4.22 -27.44
CA LYS A 22 -0.67 3.33 -28.25
C LYS A 22 0.04 2.10 -28.86
N TYR A 23 1.16 1.66 -28.31
CA TYR A 23 1.80 0.42 -28.71
C TYR A 23 1.00 -0.73 -28.13
N SER A 24 0.44 -1.57 -29.00
CA SER A 24 -0.13 -2.85 -28.61
C SER A 24 1.00 -3.81 -28.28
N LEU A 25 0.95 -4.41 -27.09
CA LEU A 25 1.80 -5.55 -26.79
C LEU A 25 1.22 -6.76 -27.54
N GLU A 26 1.83 -7.13 -28.67
CA GLU A 26 1.45 -8.32 -29.41
C GLU A 26 2.12 -9.55 -28.79
N ILE A 27 1.34 -10.35 -28.07
CA ILE A 27 1.76 -11.63 -27.53
C ILE A 27 1.48 -12.69 -28.61
N ASP A 28 2.51 -13.08 -29.34
CA ASP A 28 2.43 -14.02 -30.47
C ASP A 28 2.79 -15.46 -30.10
N SER A 29 3.27 -15.69 -28.87
CA SER A 29 3.79 -16.98 -28.42
C SER A 29 3.55 -17.21 -26.92
N PRO A 30 3.35 -18.49 -26.50
CA PRO A 30 3.26 -18.86 -25.09
C PRO A 30 4.50 -18.48 -24.28
N GLU A 31 5.69 -18.47 -24.91
CA GLU A 31 6.95 -18.11 -24.28
C GLU A 31 6.96 -16.63 -23.88
N LYS A 32 6.60 -15.72 -24.79
CA LYS A 32 6.50 -14.29 -24.48
C LYS A 32 5.45 -13.99 -23.42
N TYR A 33 4.34 -14.74 -23.40
CA TYR A 33 3.35 -14.62 -22.34
C TYR A 33 3.94 -14.95 -20.96
N LYS A 34 4.73 -16.02 -20.87
CA LYS A 34 5.40 -16.42 -19.62
C LYS A 34 6.43 -15.39 -19.17
N GLU A 35 7.22 -14.85 -20.10
CA GLU A 35 8.20 -13.80 -19.80
C GLU A 35 7.54 -12.53 -19.28
N LEU A 36 6.44 -12.10 -19.91
CA LEU A 36 5.65 -10.95 -19.46
C LEU A 36 5.10 -11.19 -18.05
N TYR A 37 4.48 -12.34 -17.83
CA TYR A 37 3.93 -12.70 -16.52
C TYR A 37 5.02 -12.71 -15.44
N ALA A 38 6.20 -13.27 -15.73
CA ALA A 38 7.33 -13.25 -14.80
C ALA A 38 7.82 -11.83 -14.48
N ALA A 39 7.84 -10.93 -15.48
CA ALA A 39 8.19 -9.53 -15.27
C ALA A 39 7.15 -8.79 -14.42
N GLU A 40 5.86 -9.06 -14.60
CA GLU A 40 4.78 -8.52 -13.75
C GLU A 40 4.94 -8.99 -12.29
N GLN A 41 5.30 -10.26 -12.08
CA GLN A 41 5.58 -10.79 -10.74
C GLN A 41 6.76 -10.10 -10.07
N GLU A 42 7.88 -9.97 -10.80
CA GLU A 42 9.08 -9.31 -10.31
C GLU A 42 8.78 -7.86 -9.92
N TYR A 43 7.97 -7.17 -10.72
CA TYR A 43 7.55 -5.80 -10.42
C TYR A 43 6.84 -5.69 -9.07
N PHE A 44 5.89 -6.58 -8.75
CA PHE A 44 5.23 -6.55 -7.44
C PHE A 44 6.20 -6.84 -6.29
N ILE A 45 7.12 -7.79 -6.48
CA ILE A 45 8.15 -8.12 -5.50
C ILE A 45 9.02 -6.90 -5.20
N GLU A 46 9.44 -6.18 -6.23
CA GLU A 46 10.22 -4.94 -6.08
C GLU A 46 9.46 -3.88 -5.29
N GLN A 47 8.18 -3.62 -5.61
CA GLN A 47 7.37 -2.64 -4.88
C GLN A 47 7.23 -2.98 -3.39
N VAL A 48 6.94 -4.25 -3.08
CA VAL A 48 6.84 -4.72 -1.70
C VAL A 48 8.17 -4.60 -0.97
N GLU A 49 9.27 -4.89 -1.64
CA GLU A 49 10.61 -4.76 -1.08
C GLU A 49 10.98 -3.28 -0.81
N MET A 50 10.55 -2.33 -1.64
CA MET A 50 10.70 -0.89 -1.38
C MET A 50 9.93 -0.47 -0.13
N VAL A 51 8.68 -0.91 0.02
CA VAL A 51 7.89 -0.66 1.24
C VAL A 51 8.61 -1.22 2.47
N LYS A 52 9.08 -2.47 2.39
CA LYS A 52 9.81 -3.11 3.50
C LYS A 52 11.11 -2.38 3.85
N LYS A 53 11.88 -1.95 2.84
CA LYS A 53 13.13 -1.20 3.01
C LYS A 53 12.91 0.18 3.66
N SER A 54 11.77 0.82 3.38
CA SER A 54 11.40 2.07 4.07
C SER A 54 11.21 1.89 5.58
N GLY A 55 10.97 0.65 6.03
CA GLY A 55 10.67 0.32 7.43
C GLY A 55 9.20 0.45 7.80
N ALA A 56 8.31 0.63 6.81
CA ALA A 56 6.87 0.60 7.03
C ALA A 56 6.40 -0.78 7.50
N ASN A 57 5.45 -0.80 8.43
CA ASN A 57 4.81 -2.02 8.92
C ASN A 57 3.30 -2.05 8.65
N VAL A 58 2.78 -1.05 7.96
CA VAL A 58 1.39 -0.96 7.49
C VAL A 58 1.31 -0.02 6.30
N VAL A 59 0.44 -0.33 5.34
CA VAL A 59 0.24 0.48 4.13
C VAL A 59 -1.20 0.93 4.04
N PHE A 60 -1.42 2.20 3.71
CA PHE A 60 -2.72 2.73 3.30
C PHE A 60 -2.60 3.21 1.86
N CYS A 61 -3.38 2.61 0.97
CA CYS A 61 -3.43 2.95 -0.45
C CYS A 61 -4.76 3.61 -0.77
N GLN A 62 -4.69 4.73 -1.48
CA GLN A 62 -5.88 5.39 -2.02
C GLN A 62 -6.64 4.47 -3.00
N TRP A 63 -5.90 3.73 -3.81
CA TRP A 63 -6.44 2.85 -4.83
C TRP A 63 -6.51 1.39 -4.36
N GLY A 64 -7.30 0.61 -5.10
CA GLY A 64 -7.18 -0.85 -5.07
C GLY A 64 -5.85 -1.31 -5.66
N PHE A 65 -5.53 -2.57 -5.39
CA PHE A 65 -4.43 -3.28 -6.03
C PHE A 65 -4.75 -4.77 -6.06
N ASP A 66 -3.96 -5.51 -6.83
CA ASP A 66 -4.14 -6.93 -7.11
C ASP A 66 -4.01 -7.80 -5.83
N ASP A 67 -4.70 -8.94 -5.83
CA ASP A 67 -4.61 -9.95 -4.77
C ASP A 67 -3.19 -10.51 -4.65
N GLU A 68 -2.42 -10.53 -5.74
CA GLU A 68 -1.02 -10.95 -5.75
C GLU A 68 -0.13 -10.01 -4.91
N ALA A 69 -0.27 -8.70 -5.11
CA ALA A 69 0.42 -7.71 -4.30
C ALA A 69 0.00 -7.81 -2.83
N ASN A 70 -1.30 -8.02 -2.55
CA ASN A 70 -1.80 -8.24 -1.20
C ASN A 70 -1.18 -9.49 -0.55
N HIS A 71 -1.07 -10.60 -1.30
CA HIS A 71 -0.43 -11.82 -0.83
C HIS A 71 1.04 -11.59 -0.47
N LEU A 72 1.78 -10.87 -1.32
CA LEU A 72 3.18 -10.54 -1.08
C LEU A 72 3.37 -9.63 0.15
N LEU A 73 2.53 -8.61 0.31
CA LEU A 73 2.50 -7.74 1.49
C LEU A 73 2.21 -8.54 2.77
N MET A 74 1.20 -9.41 2.74
CA MET A 74 0.86 -10.29 3.86
C MET A 74 2.00 -11.24 4.21
N LYS A 75 2.68 -11.83 3.21
CA LYS A 75 3.86 -12.69 3.40
C LYS A 75 5.03 -11.92 4.00
N ALA A 76 5.16 -10.62 3.69
CA ALA A 76 6.12 -9.73 4.30
C ALA A 76 5.72 -9.26 5.72
N GLY A 77 4.51 -9.62 6.19
CA GLY A 77 3.98 -9.20 7.49
C GLY A 77 3.50 -7.74 7.52
N ILE A 78 3.21 -7.16 6.36
CA ILE A 78 2.80 -5.76 6.19
C ILE A 78 1.32 -5.76 5.79
N PRO A 79 0.37 -5.59 6.74
CA PRO A 79 -1.03 -5.42 6.40
C PRO A 79 -1.24 -4.16 5.56
N ALA A 80 -2.17 -4.22 4.63
CA ALA A 80 -2.48 -3.12 3.73
C ALA A 80 -3.97 -2.83 3.66
N VAL A 81 -4.31 -1.54 3.62
CA VAL A 81 -5.66 -1.02 3.45
C VAL A 81 -5.76 -0.48 2.03
N ARG A 82 -6.75 -0.96 1.29
CA ARG A 82 -7.06 -0.54 -0.08
C ARG A 82 -8.28 0.37 -0.12
N TRP A 83 -8.40 1.18 -1.17
CA TRP A 83 -9.55 2.07 -1.40
C TRP A 83 -9.76 3.10 -0.28
N VAL A 84 -8.68 3.62 0.29
CA VAL A 84 -8.75 4.71 1.27
C VAL A 84 -9.18 5.98 0.55
N SER A 85 -10.18 6.70 1.08
CA SER A 85 -10.59 7.95 0.45
C SER A 85 -9.44 8.97 0.52
N ALA A 86 -9.37 9.89 -0.45
CA ALA A 86 -8.34 10.94 -0.43
C ALA A 86 -8.39 11.77 0.86
N THR A 87 -9.60 12.10 1.31
CA THR A 87 -9.85 12.84 2.55
C THR A 87 -9.33 12.10 3.78
N ASP A 88 -9.59 10.78 3.88
CA ASP A 88 -9.10 9.99 5.00
C ASP A 88 -7.58 9.83 4.96
N LEU A 89 -7.01 9.65 3.76
CA LEU A 89 -5.57 9.55 3.59
C LEU A 89 -4.85 10.85 4.01
N GLU A 90 -5.41 12.00 3.66
CA GLU A 90 -4.95 13.32 4.11
C GLU A 90 -5.09 13.50 5.62
N ALA A 91 -6.22 13.10 6.20
CA ALA A 91 -6.44 13.16 7.65
C ALA A 91 -5.42 12.29 8.40
N ILE A 92 -5.16 11.07 7.92
CA ILE A 92 -4.15 10.17 8.50
C ILE A 92 -2.75 10.78 8.34
N ALA A 93 -2.42 11.36 7.17
CA ALA A 93 -1.14 12.04 6.95
C ALA A 93 -0.91 13.14 7.99
N ILE A 94 -1.89 14.01 8.18
CA ILE A 94 -1.83 15.12 9.16
C ILE A 94 -1.69 14.57 10.58
N ALA A 95 -2.53 13.61 10.99
CA ALA A 95 -2.51 13.08 12.35
C ALA A 95 -1.19 12.36 12.68
N THR A 96 -0.65 11.62 11.73
CA THR A 96 0.53 10.75 11.92
C THR A 96 1.86 11.42 11.61
N GLY A 97 1.83 12.62 11.02
CA GLY A 97 3.02 13.34 10.55
C GLY A 97 3.65 12.75 9.27
N GLY A 98 2.95 11.82 8.61
CA GLY A 98 3.41 11.17 7.39
C GLY A 98 3.20 12.04 6.15
N SER A 99 3.95 11.74 5.09
CA SER A 99 3.77 12.34 3.77
C SER A 99 3.07 11.36 2.84
N ILE A 100 2.15 11.87 2.03
CA ILE A 100 1.51 11.08 0.98
C ILE A 100 2.48 10.93 -0.20
N VAL A 101 2.76 9.69 -0.60
CA VAL A 101 3.76 9.33 -1.60
C VAL A 101 3.09 8.80 -2.86
N GLY A 102 3.45 9.38 -4.01
CA GLY A 102 2.90 9.01 -5.32
C GLY A 102 3.77 8.08 -6.16
N ARG A 103 4.91 7.64 -5.64
CA ARG A 103 5.87 6.74 -6.29
C ARG A 103 6.60 5.92 -5.25
N PHE A 104 6.75 4.62 -5.45
CA PHE A 104 7.39 3.75 -4.46
C PHE A 104 8.87 4.08 -4.24
N GLU A 105 9.55 4.58 -5.26
CA GLU A 105 10.95 5.02 -5.20
C GLU A 105 11.15 6.22 -4.29
N ASP A 106 10.09 7.00 -4.07
CA ASP A 106 10.10 8.14 -3.16
C ASP A 106 9.86 7.72 -1.70
N LEU A 107 9.62 6.45 -1.40
CA LEU A 107 9.47 5.97 -0.03
C LEU A 107 10.78 6.07 0.73
N SER A 108 10.72 6.71 1.89
CA SER A 108 11.85 6.81 2.80
C SER A 108 11.35 6.85 4.24
N PRO A 109 12.18 6.45 5.23
CA PRO A 109 11.78 6.39 6.63
C PRO A 109 11.20 7.70 7.18
N GLU A 110 11.70 8.85 6.71
CA GLU A 110 11.27 10.19 7.11
C GLU A 110 9.91 10.62 6.55
N LYS A 111 9.40 9.95 5.51
CA LYS A 111 8.07 10.22 4.95
C LYS A 111 6.97 9.35 5.57
N LEU A 112 7.34 8.37 6.40
CA LEU A 112 6.38 7.48 7.03
C LEU A 112 5.62 8.20 8.14
N GLY A 113 4.32 7.95 8.22
CA GLY A 113 3.52 8.34 9.37
C GLY A 113 3.85 7.48 10.59
N SER A 114 3.65 8.01 11.78
CA SER A 114 3.80 7.25 13.03
C SER A 114 2.54 7.31 13.89
N CYS A 115 2.17 6.19 14.50
CA CYS A 115 1.13 6.14 15.52
C CYS A 115 1.35 4.96 16.48
N GLY A 116 0.73 4.99 17.65
CA GLY A 116 0.88 3.91 18.63
C GLY A 116 0.19 2.62 18.19
N VAL A 117 -1.06 2.70 17.73
CA VAL A 117 -1.86 1.50 17.41
C VAL A 117 -2.76 1.70 16.19
N ILE A 118 -2.77 0.70 15.31
CA ILE A 118 -3.79 0.53 14.26
C ILE A 118 -4.53 -0.78 14.49
N ARG A 119 -5.86 -0.71 14.54
CA ARG A 119 -6.68 -1.93 14.72
C ARG A 119 -7.98 -1.86 13.91
N GLU A 120 -8.41 -3.03 13.48
CA GLU A 120 -9.74 -3.23 12.91
C GLU A 120 -10.71 -3.49 14.07
N VAL A 121 -11.80 -2.74 14.11
CA VAL A 121 -12.87 -2.87 15.11
C VAL A 121 -14.16 -3.25 14.40
N SER A 122 -14.85 -4.26 14.92
CA SER A 122 -16.19 -4.63 14.48
C SER A 122 -17.19 -4.02 15.45
N THR A 123 -18.18 -3.29 14.94
CA THR A 123 -19.19 -2.62 15.78
C THR A 123 -20.57 -3.22 15.56
N GLY A 124 -21.22 -3.70 16.62
CA GLY A 124 -22.62 -4.17 16.59
C GLY A 124 -22.82 -5.63 16.15
N THR A 125 -24.06 -5.95 15.76
CA THR A 125 -24.49 -7.29 15.28
C THR A 125 -24.48 -7.43 13.76
N MET A 126 -24.30 -6.33 13.02
CA MET A 126 -24.10 -6.31 11.57
C MET A 126 -22.60 -6.15 11.29
N ALA A 127 -22.14 -6.66 10.15
CA ALA A 127 -20.73 -6.80 9.77
C ALA A 127 -20.01 -5.48 9.45
N ASP A 128 -20.34 -4.38 10.13
CA ASP A 128 -19.63 -3.11 10.01
C ASP A 128 -18.28 -3.22 10.71
N ARG A 129 -17.24 -3.02 9.92
CA ARG A 129 -15.84 -3.04 10.33
C ARG A 129 -15.21 -1.72 9.94
N HIS A 130 -14.55 -1.08 10.90
CA HIS A 130 -13.80 0.14 10.67
C HIS A 130 -12.38 0.00 11.20
N ILE A 131 -11.47 0.82 10.68
CA ILE A 131 -10.08 0.84 11.12
C ILE A 131 -9.89 2.07 12.00
N GLU A 132 -9.37 1.86 13.21
CA GLU A 132 -9.00 2.92 14.13
C GLU A 132 -7.48 3.13 14.06
N VAL A 133 -7.07 4.38 13.89
CA VAL A 133 -5.68 4.85 13.96
C VAL A 133 -5.57 5.70 15.22
N LEU A 134 -4.87 5.20 16.24
CA LEU A 134 -4.83 5.74 17.59
C LEU A 134 -3.41 6.12 18.01
N ASP A 135 -3.30 6.97 19.03
CA ASP A 135 -2.04 7.47 19.59
C ASP A 135 -1.14 8.12 18.53
N CYS A 136 -1.75 9.03 17.75
CA CYS A 136 -1.08 9.80 16.72
C CYS A 136 -0.38 11.03 17.33
N PRO A 137 0.86 11.37 16.92
CA PRO A 137 1.61 12.49 17.51
C PRO A 137 0.98 13.86 17.26
N HIS A 138 0.16 14.00 16.22
CA HIS A 138 -0.46 15.27 15.81
C HIS A 138 -1.99 15.23 15.80
N SER A 139 -2.62 14.25 16.46
CA SER A 139 -4.07 14.30 16.67
C SER A 139 -4.39 15.38 17.71
N GLN A 140 -4.80 16.56 17.24
CA GLN A 140 -5.47 17.58 18.07
C GLN A 140 -6.98 17.55 17.83
#